data_AF-A0A367ITY0-F1
#
_entry.id   AF-A0A367ITY0-F1
#
_cell.length_a   1.000
_cell.length_b   1.000
_cell.length_c   1.000
_cell.angle_alpha   90.00
_cell.angle_beta   90.00
_cell.angle_gamma   90.00
#
_symmetry.space_group_name_H-M   'P 1'
#
loop_
_entity.id
_entity.type
_entity.pdbx_description
1 polymer ?
#
loop_
_entity_poly.entity_id
_entity_poly.type
_entity_poly.pdbx_seq_one_letter_code
_entity_poly.pdbx_strand_id
1 'polypeptide(L)'
;MDCFTKIKRFARPQQQWDWIKGEIEVLKSGKFWREHTEKSASFLKQTATSRQNKWSITELRDPVTEEFCQEQHEISCITTEFYTSLFTPSSTGTVVLRALTRSILIT
;
A
#
# COMPACT_ATOMS: atom_id res chain seq x y z
N MET A 1 -24.46 -12.57 -14.81
CA MET A 1 -23.14 -12.61 -14.16
C MET A 1 -23.39 -12.37 -12.68
N ASP A 2 -23.86 -13.40 -11.98
CA ASP A 2 -24.26 -13.32 -10.58
C ASP A 2 -23.35 -14.23 -9.76
N CYS A 3 -22.12 -13.79 -9.49
CA CYS A 3 -21.16 -14.63 -8.76
C CYS A 3 -20.69 -14.05 -7.42
N PHE A 4 -21.13 -12.85 -7.03
CA PHE A 4 -20.71 -12.29 -5.74
C PHE A 4 -21.86 -12.05 -4.78
N THR A 5 -21.71 -12.64 -3.58
CA THR A 5 -22.40 -12.42 -2.30
C THR A 5 -23.53 -13.37 -1.89
N LYS A 6 -23.20 -14.67 -1.74
CA LYS A 6 -23.83 -15.47 -0.67
C LYS A 6 -23.21 -15.08 0.68
N ILE A 7 -23.76 -14.08 1.35
CA ILE A 7 -23.41 -13.76 2.74
C ILE A 7 -23.79 -14.98 3.60
N LYS A 8 -22.80 -15.72 4.11
CA LYS A 8 -23.04 -16.84 5.03
C LYS A 8 -23.42 -16.28 6.39
N ARG A 9 -24.67 -16.50 6.81
CA ARG A 9 -25.15 -16.20 8.17
C ARG A 9 -24.94 -17.43 9.05
N PHE A 10 -24.20 -17.27 10.14
CA PHE A 10 -24.00 -18.32 11.14
C PHE A 10 -24.88 -18.06 12.35
N ALA A 11 -25.59 -19.09 12.83
CA ALA A 11 -26.53 -18.96 13.94
C ALA A 11 -25.83 -19.01 15.31
N ARG A 12 -24.63 -19.61 15.37
CA ARG A 12 -23.85 -19.75 16.60
C ARG A 12 -22.41 -19.31 16.36
N PRO A 13 -21.75 -18.65 17.34
CA PRO A 13 -20.35 -18.27 17.21
C PRO A 13 -19.43 -19.46 16.89
N GLN A 14 -19.71 -20.62 17.47
CA GLN A 14 -18.92 -21.83 17.25
C GLN A 14 -18.93 -22.29 15.79
N GLN A 15 -20.07 -22.17 15.09
CA GLN A 15 -20.19 -22.55 13.68
C GLN A 15 -19.35 -21.63 12.78
N GLN A 16 -19.28 -20.34 13.11
CA GLN A 16 -18.43 -19.40 12.41
C GLN A 16 -16.94 -19.75 12.61
N TRP A 17 -16.54 -20.08 13.84
CA TRP A 17 -15.17 -20.49 14.15
C TRP A 17 -14.77 -21.80 13.46
N ASP A 18 -15.67 -22.78 13.42
CA ASP A 18 -15.43 -24.05 12.75
C ASP A 18 -15.36 -23.88 11.23
N TRP A 19 -16.17 -22.99 10.66
CA TRP A 19 -16.07 -22.63 9.24
C TRP A 19 -14.74 -21.96 8.92
N ILE A 20 -14.31 -20.97 9.72
CA ILE A 20 -13.02 -20.28 9.53
C ILE A 20 -11.85 -21.27 9.62
N LYS A 21 -11.87 -22.19 10.59
CA LYS A 21 -10.82 -23.21 10.73
C LYS A 21 -10.74 -24.12 9.50
N GLY A 22 -11.88 -24.59 8.99
CA GLY A 22 -11.92 -25.38 7.77
C GLY A 22 -11.39 -24.62 6.54
N GLU A 23 -11.78 -23.35 6.39
CA GLU A 23 -11.28 -22.49 5.31
C GLU A 23 -9.75 -22.34 5.38
N ILE A 24 -9.19 -22.14 6.58
CA ILE A 24 -7.75 -22.03 6.81
C ILE A 24 -7.02 -23.35 6.49
N GLU A 25 -7.56 -24.50 6.89
CA GLU A 25 -6.97 -25.81 6.56
C GLU A 25 -6.98 -26.09 5.07
N VAL A 26 -8.04 -25.66 4.38
CA VAL A 26 -8.17 -25.76 2.93
C VAL A 26 -7.15 -24.86 2.21
N LEU A 27 -6.92 -23.65 2.72
CA LEU A 27 -5.87 -22.75 2.22
C LEU A 27 -4.47 -23.31 2.49
N LYS A 28 -4.22 -23.81 3.71
CA LYS A 28 -2.94 -24.43 4.12
C LYS A 28 -2.63 -25.69 3.32
N SER A 29 -3.65 -26.49 2.98
CA SER A 29 -3.49 -27.68 2.13
C SER A 29 -3.33 -27.36 0.64
N GLY A 30 -3.31 -26.07 0.28
CA GLY A 30 -3.05 -25.62 -1.09
C GLY A 30 -4.14 -26.01 -2.09
N LYS A 31 -5.32 -26.43 -1.63
CA LYS A 31 -6.39 -26.95 -2.48
C LYS A 31 -7.09 -25.87 -3.30
N PHE A 32 -7.05 -24.60 -2.87
CA PHE A 32 -7.81 -23.49 -3.48
C PHE A 32 -6.97 -22.37 -4.13
N TRP A 33 -5.69 -22.59 -4.44
CA TRP A 33 -4.89 -21.61 -5.22
C TRP A 33 -5.36 -21.44 -6.69
N ARG A 34 -6.53 -21.94 -7.06
CA ARG A 34 -6.94 -22.15 -8.45
C ARG A 34 -8.24 -21.41 -8.77
N GLU A 35 -8.18 -20.09 -8.85
CA GLU A 35 -9.15 -19.36 -9.68
C GLU A 35 -8.62 -19.17 -11.12
N HIS A 36 -7.31 -19.30 -11.35
CA HIS A 36 -6.71 -19.38 -12.67
C HIS A 36 -5.86 -20.65 -12.80
N THR A 37 -6.07 -21.41 -13.87
CA THR A 37 -5.53 -22.75 -14.14
C THR A 37 -4.03 -22.79 -14.47
N GLU A 38 -3.20 -21.95 -13.87
CA GLU A 38 -1.75 -21.97 -14.11
C GLU A 38 -1.07 -22.90 -13.10
N LYS A 39 -0.64 -24.08 -13.59
CA LYS A 39 -0.19 -25.22 -12.76
C LYS A 39 1.32 -25.44 -12.78
N SER A 40 2.11 -24.57 -13.41
CA SER A 40 3.55 -24.81 -13.49
C SER A 40 4.27 -24.23 -12.26
N ALA A 41 5.17 -25.02 -11.68
CA ALA A 41 6.05 -24.53 -10.61
C ALA A 41 6.87 -23.31 -11.05
N SER A 42 7.17 -23.21 -12.36
CA SER A 42 7.80 -22.03 -12.96
C SER A 42 6.92 -20.79 -12.88
N PHE A 43 5.60 -20.91 -13.11
CA PHE A 43 4.66 -19.79 -12.99
C PHE A 43 4.55 -19.29 -11.55
N LEU A 44 4.48 -20.19 -10.57
CA LEU A 44 4.48 -19.82 -9.16
C LEU A 44 5.77 -19.10 -8.75
N LYS A 45 6.91 -19.61 -9.21
CA LYS A 45 8.22 -18.96 -9.01
C LYS A 45 8.23 -17.57 -9.65
N GLN A 46 7.82 -17.44 -10.91
CA GLN A 46 7.75 -16.14 -11.60
C GLN A 46 6.79 -15.17 -10.91
N THR A 47 5.65 -15.64 -10.41
CA THR A 47 4.68 -14.79 -9.70
C THR A 47 5.23 -14.32 -8.37
N ALA A 48 5.90 -15.20 -7.61
CA ALA A 48 6.56 -14.82 -6.36
C ALA A 48 7.68 -13.79 -6.62
N THR A 49 8.52 -14.02 -7.63
CA THR A 49 9.57 -13.08 -8.04
C THR A 49 8.99 -11.76 -8.54
N SER A 50 7.92 -11.77 -9.33
CA SER A 50 7.24 -10.57 -9.82
C SER A 50 6.66 -9.74 -8.67
N ARG A 51 6.06 -10.39 -7.67
CA ARG A 51 5.57 -9.73 -6.46
C ARG A 51 6.70 -9.11 -5.65
N GLN A 52 7.80 -9.84 -5.46
CA GLN A 52 8.97 -9.34 -4.77
C GLN A 52 9.57 -8.12 -5.48
N ASN A 53 9.75 -8.20 -6.81
CA ASN A 53 10.31 -7.13 -7.62
C ASN A 53 9.41 -5.88 -7.66
N LYS A 54 8.08 -6.05 -7.55
CA LYS A 54 7.15 -4.92 -7.46
C LYS A 54 7.25 -4.18 -6.12
N TRP A 55 7.71 -4.85 -5.08
CA TRP A 55 7.83 -4.28 -3.73
C TRP A 55 9.23 -3.70 -3.46
N SER A 56 10.22 -4.06 -4.26
CA SER A 56 11.55 -3.44 -4.22
C SER A 56 11.59 -2.21 -5.13
N ILE A 57 11.84 -1.04 -4.56
CA ILE A 57 12.22 0.13 -5.32
C ILE A 57 13.71 -0.02 -5.63
N THR A 58 14.04 -0.32 -6.88
CA THR A 58 15.43 -0.55 -7.31
C THR A 58 16.20 0.75 -7.47
N GLU A 59 15.52 1.81 -7.91
CA GLU A 59 16.11 3.12 -8.15
C GLU A 59 15.11 4.22 -7.81
N LEU A 60 15.58 5.29 -7.18
CA LEU A 60 14.80 6.47 -6.85
C LEU A 60 15.58 7.71 -7.29
N ARG A 61 14.91 8.67 -7.92
CA ARG A 61 15.52 9.98 -8.23
C ARG A 61 15.36 10.90 -7.03
N ASP A 62 16.46 11.45 -6.54
CA ASP A 62 16.44 12.47 -5.49
C ASP A 62 15.87 13.78 -6.06
N PRO A 63 14.82 14.38 -5.46
CA PRO A 63 14.28 15.67 -5.89
C PRO A 63 15.23 16.86 -5.65
N VAL A 64 16.25 16.74 -4.79
CA VAL A 64 17.17 17.84 -4.44
C VAL A 64 18.45 17.80 -5.29
N THR A 65 19.08 16.64 -5.39
CA THR A 65 20.35 16.48 -6.13
C THR A 65 20.14 16.09 -7.59
N GLU A 66 18.92 15.66 -7.96
CA GLU A 66 18.57 15.14 -9.29
C GLU A 66 19.26 13.83 -9.70
N GLU A 67 20.05 13.24 -8.81
CA GLU A 67 20.79 12.00 -9.05
C GLU A 67 19.92 10.76 -8.77
N PHE A 68 20.33 9.63 -9.36
CA PHE A 68 19.68 8.34 -9.15
C PHE A 68 20.34 7.60 -7.99
N CYS A 69 19.55 7.29 -6.98
CA CYS A 69 19.96 6.50 -5.83
C CYS A 69 19.53 5.05 -6.05
N GLN A 70 20.50 4.13 -5.92
CA GLN A 70 20.29 2.69 -6.00
C GLN A 70 20.46 2.01 -4.62
N GLU A 71 21.04 2.72 -3.65
CA GLU A 71 21.25 2.19 -2.30
C GLU A 71 19.95 2.26 -1.49
N GLN A 72 19.56 1.14 -0.87
CA GLN A 72 18.32 1.03 -0.09
C GLN A 72 18.24 2.05 1.06
N HIS A 73 19.39 2.39 1.67
CA HIS A 73 19.46 3.38 2.75
C HIS A 73 19.13 4.79 2.23
N GLU A 74 19.76 5.21 1.14
CA GLU A 74 19.48 6.50 0.49
C GLU A 74 18.03 6.60 0.01
N ILE A 75 17.50 5.54 -0.61
CA ILE A 75 16.09 5.48 -1.06
C ILE A 75 15.15 5.71 0.13
N SER A 76 15.43 5.12 1.29
CA SER A 76 14.62 5.30 2.51
C SER A 76 14.71 6.73 3.05
N CYS A 77 15.91 7.33 3.08
CA CYS A 77 16.11 8.71 3.52
C CYS A 77 15.34 9.70 2.63
N ILE A 78 15.53 9.62 1.32
CA ILE A 78 14.86 10.50 0.33
C ILE A 78 13.34 10.37 0.43
N THR A 79 12.83 9.13 0.50
CA THR A 79 11.39 8.87 0.62
C THR A 79 10.82 9.50 1.89
N THR A 80 11.52 9.37 3.01
CA THR A 80 11.10 9.91 4.30
C THR A 80 11.07 11.43 4.27
N GLU A 81 12.13 12.07 3.77
CA GLU A 81 12.20 13.53 3.67
C GLU A 81 11.13 14.08 2.73
N PHE A 82 10.94 13.46 1.57
CA PHE A 82 9.92 13.85 0.60
C PHE A 82 8.51 13.80 1.19
N TYR A 83 8.11 12.68 1.78
CA TYR A 83 6.77 12.57 2.37
C TYR A 83 6.62 13.42 3.63
N THR A 84 7.67 13.58 4.43
CA THR A 84 7.64 14.50 5.58
C THR A 84 7.39 15.92 5.10
N SER A 85 8.05 16.37 4.04
CA SER A 85 7.81 17.68 3.43
C SER A 85 6.36 17.85 2.95
N LEU A 86 5.80 16.84 2.26
CA LEU A 86 4.40 16.89 1.77
C LEU A 86 3.37 17.00 2.88
N PHE A 87 3.61 16.35 4.02
CA PHE A 87 2.65 16.30 5.14
C PHE A 87 2.98 17.28 6.27
N THR A 88 4.07 18.04 6.17
CA THR A 88 4.37 19.10 7.12
C THR A 88 3.78 20.42 6.61
N PRO A 89 2.79 21.00 7.31
CA PRO A 89 2.22 22.28 6.90
C PRO A 89 3.30 23.37 6.97
N SER A 90 3.69 23.91 5.81
CA SER A 90 4.59 25.06 5.76
C SER A 90 3.91 26.25 6.46
N SER A 91 4.59 26.84 7.44
CA SER A 91 4.07 27.90 8.32
C SER A 91 3.73 29.22 7.60
N THR A 92 3.89 29.30 6.28
CA THR A 92 3.72 30.50 5.46
C THR A 92 2.29 31.03 5.33
N GLY A 93 1.31 30.45 6.04
CA GLY A 93 -0.08 30.91 5.99
C GLY A 93 -0.42 32.07 6.94
N THR A 94 0.18 32.20 8.12
CA THR A 94 -0.43 33.04 9.16
C THR A 94 0.05 34.50 9.18
N VAL A 95 1.32 34.73 8.84
CA VAL A 95 1.92 36.08 8.84
C VAL A 95 1.52 36.86 7.58
N VAL A 96 1.54 36.19 6.41
CA VAL A 96 1.16 36.79 5.13
C VAL A 96 -0.34 37.10 5.08
N LEU A 97 -1.20 36.21 5.60
CA LEU A 97 -2.64 36.47 5.67
C LEU A 97 -2.98 37.59 6.66
N ARG A 98 -2.27 37.72 7.79
CA ARG A 98 -2.44 38.86 8.73
C ARG A 98 -2.03 40.20 8.13
N ALA A 99 -0.98 40.23 7.33
CA ALA A 99 -0.55 41.44 6.63
C ALA A 99 -1.61 41.87 5.59
N LEU A 100 -2.12 40.93 4.79
CA LEU A 100 -3.15 41.17 3.78
C LEU A 100 -4.50 41.59 4.38
N THR A 101 -4.92 41.01 5.51
CA THR A 101 -6.16 41.42 6.18
C THR A 101 -6.08 42.82 6.80
N ARG A 102 -4.91 43.25 7.28
CA ARG A 102 -4.73 44.61 7.79
C ARG A 102 -4.74 45.68 6.70
N SER A 103 -4.25 45.37 5.49
CA SER A 103 -4.31 46.30 4.36
C SER A 103 -5.73 46.52 3.80
N ILE A 104 -6.63 45.53 3.93
CA ILE A 104 -8.01 45.64 3.42
C ILE A 104 -8.92 46.41 4.39
N LEU A 105 -8.61 46.43 5.69
CA LEU A 105 -9.41 47.09 6.73
C LEU A 105 -9.10 48.58 6.95
N ILE A 106 -8.11 49.14 6.23
CA ILE A 106 -7.69 50.55 6.36
C ILE A 106 -8.10 51.40 5.14
N THR A 107 -8.82 50.83 4.16
CA THR A 107 -9.41 51.57 3.03
C THR A 107 -10.93 51.56 3.16
#